data_AF-A0A921L6U6-F1
#
_entry.id   AF-A0A921L6U6-F1
#
_cell.length_a   1.000
_cell.length_b   1.000
_cell.length_c   1.000
_cell.angle_alpha   90.00
_cell.angle_beta   90.00
_cell.angle_gamma   90.00
#
_symmetry.space_group_name_H-M   'P 1'
#
loop_
_entity.id
_entity.type
_entity.pdbx_description
1 polymer ?
#
loop_
_entity_poly.entity_id
_entity_poly.type
_entity_poly.pdbx_seq_one_letter_code
_entity_poly.pdbx_strand_id
1 'polypeptide(L)'
;MKKGYQTGIFDTWAQCQKQTQGFKGALFKSFATLKEAQNYLNDEPETAVSERDDARYYIYVDGSYINGRYSWGMAIFRYGELIATYNGLGKSPDAGELHNVAGEIEGAMEAAKWAAANGEKVVICHDYIGLSEWAMGRWKTNRELTKYYAQFMQPYLKYVSFKKVAGHTGIEGNELADKLAKQVLGL
;
A
#
# COMPACT_ATOMS: atom_id res chain seq x y z
N MET A 1 -9.26 -18.76 19.31
CA MET A 1 -9.23 -20.16 19.80
C MET A 1 -10.27 -20.98 19.06
N LYS A 2 -9.84 -22.03 18.37
CA LYS A 2 -10.68 -22.89 17.54
C LYS A 2 -11.10 -24.19 18.24
N LYS A 3 -10.26 -24.72 19.14
CA LYS A 3 -10.61 -25.83 20.05
C LYS A 3 -10.04 -25.60 21.44
N GLY A 4 -10.85 -25.78 22.47
CA GLY A 4 -10.54 -25.62 23.89
C GLY A 4 -11.82 -25.76 24.71
N TYR A 5 -11.75 -25.47 26.02
CA TYR A 5 -12.94 -25.45 26.88
C TYR A 5 -13.96 -24.38 26.46
N GLN A 6 -13.48 -23.24 25.95
CA GLN A 6 -14.29 -22.21 25.30
C GLN A 6 -13.61 -21.76 24.00
N THR A 7 -14.37 -21.66 22.92
CA THR A 7 -13.91 -21.13 21.63
C THR A 7 -14.18 -19.62 21.54
N GLY A 8 -13.47 -18.93 20.65
CA GLY A 8 -13.60 -17.47 20.48
C GLY A 8 -12.27 -16.72 20.51
N ILE A 9 -12.35 -15.39 20.54
CA ILE A 9 -11.20 -14.49 20.57
C ILE A 9 -10.94 -14.11 22.03
N PHE A 10 -9.68 -14.15 22.44
CA PHE A 10 -9.24 -13.78 23.78
C PHE A 10 -8.16 -12.71 23.65
N ASP A 11 -8.31 -11.61 24.39
CA ASP A 11 -7.41 -10.45 24.29
C ASP A 11 -6.08 -10.69 25.03
N THR A 12 -6.02 -11.70 25.90
CA THR A 12 -4.84 -12.01 26.69
C THR A 12 -4.46 -13.49 26.63
N TRP A 13 -3.16 -13.75 26.74
CA TRP A 13 -2.66 -15.11 26.89
C TRP A 13 -3.23 -15.81 28.13
N ALA A 14 -3.40 -15.10 29.25
CA ALA A 14 -3.95 -15.67 30.48
C ALA A 14 -5.38 -16.20 30.29
N GLN A 15 -6.22 -15.50 29.51
CA GLN A 15 -7.56 -15.99 29.16
C GLN A 15 -7.49 -17.20 28.24
N CYS A 16 -6.63 -17.17 27.22
CA CYS A 16 -6.43 -18.28 26.28
C CYS A 16 -5.90 -19.54 27.00
N GLN A 17 -4.93 -19.39 27.89
CA GLN A 17 -4.29 -20.48 28.63
C GLN A 17 -5.28 -21.24 29.52
N LYS A 18 -6.22 -20.54 30.17
CA LYS A 18 -7.30 -21.17 30.95
C LYS A 18 -8.15 -22.14 30.13
N GLN A 19 -8.26 -21.91 28.82
CA GLN A 19 -9.08 -22.73 27.93
C GLN A 19 -8.30 -23.87 27.26
N THR A 20 -6.97 -23.86 27.32
CA THR A 20 -6.10 -24.89 26.71
C THR A 20 -5.39 -25.78 27.73
N GLN A 21 -5.13 -25.27 28.94
CA GLN A 21 -4.42 -26.01 29.97
C GLN A 21 -5.22 -27.26 30.39
N GLY A 22 -4.66 -28.45 30.10
CA GLY A 22 -5.31 -29.75 30.36
C GLY A 22 -6.27 -30.23 29.27
N PHE A 23 -6.53 -29.43 28.22
CA PHE A 23 -7.43 -29.80 27.13
C PHE A 23 -6.67 -30.55 26.01
N LYS A 24 -6.95 -31.85 25.82
CA LYS A 24 -6.32 -32.65 24.75
C LYS A 24 -6.80 -32.19 23.37
N GLY A 25 -5.87 -31.79 22.50
CA GLY A 25 -6.17 -31.39 21.12
C GLY A 25 -6.66 -29.94 20.97
N ALA A 26 -6.29 -29.05 21.89
CA ALA A 26 -6.58 -27.63 21.76
C ALA A 26 -5.94 -27.04 20.48
N LEU A 27 -6.69 -26.19 19.78
CA LEU A 27 -6.26 -25.50 18.57
C LEU A 27 -6.41 -24.00 18.79
N PHE A 28 -5.28 -23.30 18.82
CA PHE A 28 -5.22 -21.87 19.00
C PHE A 28 -4.04 -21.30 18.22
N LYS A 29 -4.15 -20.04 17.82
CA LYS A 29 -3.11 -19.24 17.18
C LYS A 29 -3.28 -17.82 17.69
N SER A 30 -2.18 -17.11 17.90
CA SER A 30 -2.19 -15.68 18.23
C SER A 30 -2.15 -14.86 16.95
N PHE A 31 -2.89 -13.76 16.94
CA PHE A 31 -3.04 -12.87 15.79
C PHE A 31 -2.74 -11.44 16.20
N ALA A 32 -2.31 -10.62 15.25
CA ALA A 32 -1.99 -9.21 15.50
C ALA A 32 -3.26 -8.35 15.49
N THR A 33 -4.28 -8.76 14.72
CA THR A 33 -5.55 -8.04 14.59
C THR A 33 -6.75 -8.88 14.99
N LEU A 34 -7.82 -8.20 15.41
CA LEU A 34 -9.11 -8.85 15.68
C LEU A 34 -9.70 -9.46 14.41
N LYS A 35 -9.48 -8.84 13.25
CA LYS A 35 -9.93 -9.35 11.95
C LYS A 35 -9.24 -10.67 11.56
N GLU A 36 -7.93 -10.79 11.76
CA GLU A 36 -7.21 -12.06 11.56
C GLU A 36 -7.72 -13.16 12.50
N ALA A 37 -7.96 -12.82 13.77
CA ALA A 37 -8.51 -13.75 14.74
C ALA A 37 -9.93 -14.21 14.36
N GLN A 38 -10.74 -13.32 13.77
CA GLN A 38 -12.05 -13.65 13.21
C GLN A 38 -11.93 -14.56 11.99
N ASN A 39 -11.05 -14.24 11.04
CA ASN A 39 -10.85 -15.04 9.83
C ASN A 39 -10.42 -16.48 10.18
N TYR A 40 -9.54 -16.65 11.16
CA TYR A 40 -9.14 -17.98 11.67
C TYR A 40 -10.28 -18.78 12.31
N LEU A 41 -11.26 -18.11 12.91
CA LEU A 41 -12.45 -18.76 13.44
C LEU A 41 -13.45 -19.13 12.34
N ASN A 42 -13.52 -18.32 11.29
CA ASN A 42 -14.48 -18.46 10.19
C ASN A 42 -13.98 -19.37 9.05
N ASP A 43 -12.75 -19.89 9.13
CA ASP A 43 -12.11 -20.63 8.03
C ASP A 43 -12.03 -19.84 6.71
N GLU A 44 -12.01 -18.50 6.83
CA GLU A 44 -11.78 -17.62 5.69
C GLU A 44 -10.31 -17.71 5.28
N PRO A 45 -10.01 -17.74 3.96
CA PRO A 45 -8.63 -17.81 3.49
C PRO A 45 -7.81 -16.66 4.07
N GLU A 46 -6.67 -17.01 4.66
CA GLU A 46 -5.67 -16.07 5.16
C GLU A 46 -5.21 -15.22 3.95
N THR A 47 -5.76 -14.02 3.78
CA THR A 47 -5.19 -13.03 2.88
C THR A 47 -3.77 -12.79 3.37
N ALA A 48 -2.79 -13.24 2.60
CA ALA A 48 -1.38 -13.23 2.96
C ALA A 48 -0.91 -11.78 3.17
N VAL A 49 -0.99 -11.28 4.39
CA VAL A 49 -0.29 -10.07 4.80
C VAL A 49 1.14 -10.49 5.12
N SER A 50 1.98 -10.42 4.08
CA SER A 50 3.42 -10.69 4.15
C SER A 50 4.07 -9.82 5.24
N GLU A 51 4.87 -10.47 6.09
CA GLU A 51 6.03 -9.97 6.85
C GLU A 51 6.01 -8.49 7.29
N ARG A 52 6.00 -8.30 8.61
CA ARG A 52 6.00 -7.00 9.32
C ARG A 52 6.95 -5.98 8.70
N ASP A 53 6.43 -5.15 7.81
CA ASP A 53 6.88 -3.78 7.65
C ASP A 53 6.20 -3.01 8.80
N ASP A 54 6.98 -2.48 9.76
CA ASP A 54 6.50 -1.61 10.85
C ASP A 54 5.83 -0.30 10.36
N ALA A 55 5.61 -0.19 9.05
CA ALA A 55 4.93 0.91 8.41
C ALA A 55 3.46 0.94 8.81
N ARG A 56 3.10 2.00 9.54
CA ARG A 56 1.72 2.32 9.92
C ARG A 56 0.82 2.54 8.71
N TYR A 57 1.39 3.06 7.62
CA TYR A 57 0.68 3.40 6.40
C TYR A 57 1.33 2.78 5.17
N TYR A 58 0.48 2.20 4.33
CA TYR A 58 0.80 1.82 2.97
C TYR A 58 0.00 2.68 2.02
N ILE A 59 0.68 3.29 1.05
CA ILE A 59 0.04 4.12 0.04
C ILE A 59 0.33 3.49 -1.31
N TYR A 60 -0.71 2.93 -1.93
CA TYR A 60 -0.61 2.38 -3.26
C TYR A 60 -0.82 3.48 -4.28
N VAL A 61 0.06 3.53 -5.27
CA VAL A 61 0.00 4.52 -6.35
C VAL A 61 0.05 3.80 -7.69
N ASP A 62 -0.72 4.30 -8.65
CA ASP A 62 -0.73 3.81 -10.03
C ASP A 62 -1.06 4.95 -11.00
N GLY A 63 -0.70 4.78 -12.27
CA GLY A 63 -0.93 5.73 -13.34
C GLY A 63 -1.68 5.11 -14.51
N SER A 64 -2.51 5.91 -15.17
CA SER A 64 -3.19 5.50 -16.40
C SER A 64 -2.99 6.54 -17.50
N TYR A 65 -2.98 6.14 -18.76
CA TYR A 65 -2.76 7.01 -19.91
C TYR A 65 -3.68 6.67 -21.07
N ILE A 66 -4.32 7.69 -21.65
CA ILE A 66 -5.08 7.57 -22.90
C ILE A 66 -5.06 8.89 -23.68
N ASN A 67 -4.89 8.79 -25.01
CA ASN A 67 -5.03 9.91 -25.95
C ASN A 67 -4.26 11.19 -25.54
N GLY A 68 -2.99 11.05 -25.15
CA GLY A 68 -2.15 12.20 -24.78
C GLY A 68 -2.36 12.72 -23.36
N ARG A 69 -3.26 12.10 -22.58
CA ARG A 69 -3.54 12.48 -21.19
C ARG A 69 -3.16 11.34 -20.27
N TYR A 70 -2.53 11.65 -19.15
CA TYR A 70 -2.36 10.70 -18.06
C TYR A 70 -3.16 11.13 -16.83
N SER A 71 -3.33 10.20 -15.92
CA SER A 71 -3.97 10.37 -14.62
C SER A 71 -3.24 9.52 -13.61
N TRP A 72 -3.50 9.79 -12.34
CA TRP A 72 -2.95 9.05 -11.22
C TRP A 72 -4.05 8.68 -10.24
N GLY A 73 -3.85 7.55 -9.57
CA GLY A 73 -4.70 7.04 -8.50
C GLY A 73 -3.85 6.73 -7.27
N MET A 74 -4.42 6.97 -6.10
CA MET A 74 -3.77 6.74 -4.82
C MET A 74 -4.76 6.15 -3.81
N ALA A 75 -4.39 5.06 -3.15
CA ALA A 75 -5.16 4.44 -2.08
C ALA A 75 -4.32 4.31 -0.81
N ILE A 76 -4.81 4.90 0.28
CA ILE A 76 -4.12 4.98 1.57
C ILE A 76 -4.72 3.96 2.53
N PHE A 77 -3.87 3.04 2.99
CA PHE A 77 -4.22 2.02 3.98
C PHE A 77 -3.49 2.29 5.29
N ARG A 78 -4.21 2.10 6.40
CA ARG A 78 -3.66 2.16 7.76
C ARG A 78 -3.99 0.85 8.47
N TYR A 79 -2.97 0.13 8.94
CA TYR A 79 -3.15 -1.20 9.54
C TYR A 79 -3.96 -2.19 8.68
N GLY A 80 -3.80 -2.10 7.35
CA GLY A 80 -4.53 -2.95 6.39
C GLY A 80 -5.94 -2.48 6.06
N GLU A 81 -6.45 -1.42 6.69
CA GLU A 81 -7.76 -0.86 6.38
C GLU A 81 -7.63 0.36 5.46
N LEU A 82 -8.47 0.41 4.42
CA LEU A 82 -8.55 1.57 3.53
C LEU A 82 -9.10 2.77 4.30
N ILE A 83 -8.35 3.87 4.36
CA ILE A 83 -8.76 5.09 5.07
C ILE A 83 -9.08 6.26 4.14
N ALA A 84 -8.48 6.31 2.94
CA ALA A 84 -8.72 7.37 1.98
C ALA A 84 -8.29 6.98 0.57
N THR A 85 -8.92 7.57 -0.43
CA THR A 85 -8.55 7.47 -1.84
C THR A 85 -8.49 8.85 -2.48
N TYR A 86 -7.58 9.01 -3.43
CA TYR A 86 -7.43 10.23 -4.21
C TYR A 86 -7.10 9.86 -5.65
N ASN A 87 -7.50 10.73 -6.57
CA ASN A 87 -7.10 10.63 -7.97
C ASN A 87 -7.05 12.02 -8.60
N GLY A 88 -6.43 12.10 -9.77
CA GLY A 88 -6.32 13.36 -10.48
C GLY A 88 -5.86 13.19 -11.91
N LEU A 89 -6.15 14.21 -12.71
CA LEU A 89 -5.60 14.33 -14.05
C LEU A 89 -4.18 14.89 -13.97
N GLY A 90 -3.28 14.31 -14.75
CA GLY A 90 -1.91 14.77 -14.89
C GLY A 90 -1.83 16.19 -15.42
N LYS A 91 -0.84 16.95 -14.94
CA LYS A 91 -0.66 18.37 -15.30
C LYS A 91 0.63 18.65 -16.07
N SER A 92 1.54 17.69 -16.16
CA SER A 92 2.83 17.90 -16.82
C SER A 92 2.67 17.89 -18.35
N PRO A 93 3.29 18.85 -19.06
CA PRO A 93 3.36 18.83 -20.52
C PRO A 93 4.15 17.62 -21.09
N ASP A 94 4.97 16.95 -20.26
CA ASP A 94 5.72 15.73 -20.62
C ASP A 94 4.82 14.46 -20.69
N ALA A 95 3.50 14.62 -20.56
CA ALA A 95 2.48 13.59 -20.60
C ALA A 95 2.64 12.57 -21.73
N GLY A 96 3.04 13.03 -22.92
CA GLY A 96 3.05 12.22 -24.14
C GLY A 96 4.15 11.16 -24.19
N GLU A 97 5.26 11.33 -23.46
CA GLU A 97 6.45 10.48 -23.61
C GLU A 97 6.63 9.46 -22.48
N LEU A 98 6.04 9.71 -21.31
CA LEU A 98 6.15 8.85 -20.13
C LEU A 98 4.89 8.02 -19.86
N HIS A 99 3.82 8.22 -20.66
CA HIS A 99 2.58 7.44 -20.60
C HIS A 99 2.07 7.26 -19.15
N ASN A 100 1.85 6.01 -18.69
CA ASN A 100 1.36 5.69 -17.35
C ASN A 100 2.40 6.03 -16.26
N VAL A 101 3.70 5.97 -16.55
CA VAL A 101 4.77 6.29 -15.59
C VAL A 101 4.67 7.74 -15.10
N ALA A 102 4.18 8.66 -15.93
CA ALA A 102 3.93 10.03 -15.49
C ALA A 102 2.86 10.10 -14.38
N GLY A 103 1.84 9.24 -14.46
CA GLY A 103 0.82 9.09 -13.43
C GLY A 103 1.38 8.49 -12.15
N GLU A 104 2.21 7.45 -12.24
CA GLU A 104 2.88 6.90 -11.06
C GLU A 104 3.77 7.93 -10.36
N ILE A 105 4.53 8.73 -11.13
CA ILE A 105 5.37 9.81 -10.60
C ILE A 105 4.52 10.82 -9.82
N GLU A 106 3.42 11.30 -10.41
CA GLU A 106 2.53 12.23 -9.71
C GLU A 106 1.88 11.60 -8.47
N GLY A 107 1.41 10.35 -8.57
CA GLY A 107 0.84 9.62 -7.43
C GLY A 107 1.84 9.50 -6.27
N ALA A 108 3.10 9.17 -6.55
CA ALA A 108 4.15 9.11 -5.53
C ALA A 108 4.46 10.48 -4.91
N MET A 109 4.44 11.55 -5.70
CA MET A 109 4.62 12.91 -5.19
C MET A 109 3.48 13.32 -4.26
N GLU A 110 2.23 13.00 -4.60
CA GLU A 110 1.07 13.27 -3.75
C GLU A 110 1.08 12.43 -2.46
N ALA A 111 1.50 11.16 -2.55
CA ALA A 111 1.72 10.31 -1.39
C ALA A 111 2.77 10.90 -0.43
N ALA A 112 3.88 11.41 -0.98
CA ALA A 112 4.94 12.06 -0.21
C ALA A 112 4.46 13.34 0.49
N LYS A 113 3.69 14.17 -0.21
CA LYS A 113 3.05 15.37 0.37
C LYS A 113 2.12 14.98 1.51
N TRP A 114 1.29 13.96 1.31
CA TRP A 114 0.38 13.45 2.34
C TRP A 114 1.16 13.00 3.58
N ALA A 115 2.26 12.25 3.40
CA ALA A 115 3.11 11.80 4.49
C ALA A 115 3.68 12.96 5.31
N ALA A 116 4.25 13.97 4.64
CA ALA A 116 4.80 15.14 5.30
C ALA A 116 3.73 16.00 6.00
N ALA A 117 2.56 16.21 5.36
CA ALA A 117 1.46 16.98 5.94
C ALA A 117 0.90 16.35 7.23
N ASN A 118 0.91 15.02 7.31
CA ASN A 118 0.48 14.28 8.49
C ASN A 118 1.62 13.98 9.48
N GLY A 119 2.88 14.27 9.10
CA GLY A 119 4.06 13.94 9.90
C GLY A 119 4.28 12.43 10.09
N GLU A 120 3.77 11.61 9.18
CA GLU A 120 3.74 10.15 9.29
C GLU A 120 4.76 9.50 8.34
N LYS A 121 5.29 8.36 8.75
CA LYS A 121 6.11 7.51 7.87
C LYS A 121 5.20 6.59 7.05
N VAL A 122 5.46 6.50 5.75
CA VAL A 122 4.64 5.74 4.81
C VAL A 122 5.51 4.87 3.91
N VAL A 123 4.96 3.74 3.49
CA VAL A 123 5.50 2.92 2.40
C VAL A 123 4.69 3.22 1.13
N ILE A 124 5.35 3.76 0.10
CA ILE A 124 4.75 3.90 -1.22
C ILE A 124 4.88 2.57 -1.95
N CYS A 125 3.74 1.95 -2.24
CA CYS A 125 3.62 0.74 -3.03
C CYS A 125 3.40 1.11 -4.50
N HIS A 126 4.25 0.58 -5.39
CA HIS A 126 4.23 0.90 -6.82
C HIS A 126 4.69 -0.31 -7.65
N ASP A 127 4.33 -0.38 -8.92
CA ASP A 127 4.67 -1.50 -9.80
C ASP A 127 5.93 -1.26 -10.66
N TYR A 128 6.28 0.01 -10.92
CA TYR A 128 7.47 0.35 -11.69
C TYR A 128 8.70 0.69 -10.85
N ILE A 129 9.75 -0.13 -10.92
CA ILE A 129 10.96 0.03 -10.09
C ILE A 129 11.63 1.41 -10.21
N GLY A 130 11.54 2.06 -11.36
CA GLY A 130 12.19 3.37 -11.60
C GLY A 130 11.73 4.45 -10.63
N LEU A 131 10.53 4.33 -10.07
CA LEU A 131 9.96 5.28 -9.11
C LEU A 131 10.82 5.42 -7.84
N SER A 132 11.29 4.30 -7.29
CA SER A 132 12.16 4.32 -6.11
C SER A 132 13.60 4.62 -6.48
N GLU A 133 14.09 4.10 -7.61
CA GLU A 133 15.47 4.28 -8.05
C GLU A 133 15.80 5.75 -8.40
N TRP A 134 14.89 6.48 -9.02
CA TRP A 134 15.06 7.91 -9.29
C TRP A 134 14.99 8.73 -8.00
N ALA A 135 14.03 8.45 -7.12
CA ALA A 135 13.89 9.17 -5.84
C ALA A 135 15.13 9.00 -4.95
N MET A 136 15.70 7.80 -4.92
CA MET A 136 16.92 7.49 -4.16
C MET A 136 18.22 7.91 -4.87
N GLY A 137 18.14 8.47 -6.08
CA GLY A 137 19.29 8.90 -6.86
C GLY A 137 20.18 7.77 -7.38
N ARG A 138 19.67 6.53 -7.43
CA ARG A 138 20.41 5.35 -7.91
C ARG A 138 20.41 5.24 -9.43
N TRP A 139 19.37 5.75 -10.09
CA TRP A 139 19.26 5.78 -11.54
C TRP A 139 19.44 7.19 -12.09
N LYS A 140 20.05 7.29 -13.29
CA LYS A 140 20.19 8.56 -14.00
C LYS A 140 18.83 9.08 -14.46
N THR A 141 18.62 10.38 -14.33
CA THR A 141 17.42 11.11 -14.76
C THR A 141 17.72 11.84 -16.06
N ASN A 142 17.15 11.36 -17.17
CA ASN A 142 17.43 11.90 -18.51
C ASN A 142 16.32 12.84 -19.01
N ARG A 143 15.19 12.94 -18.31
CA ARG A 143 14.01 13.72 -18.71
C ARG A 143 13.71 14.79 -17.66
N GLU A 144 13.05 15.87 -18.05
CA GLU A 144 12.72 16.97 -17.13
C GLU A 144 11.82 16.49 -16.00
N LEU A 145 10.75 15.72 -16.29
CA LEU A 145 9.90 15.14 -15.24
C LEU A 145 10.67 14.25 -14.25
N THR A 146 11.60 13.39 -14.71
CA THR A 146 12.33 12.49 -13.81
C THR A 146 13.38 13.22 -12.97
N LYS A 147 14.02 14.26 -13.52
CA LYS A 147 14.91 15.17 -12.77
C LYS A 147 14.13 15.92 -11.69
N TYR A 148 12.99 16.50 -12.07
CA TYR A 148 12.12 17.21 -11.15
C TYR A 148 11.63 16.30 -10.02
N TYR A 149 11.15 15.10 -10.35
CA TYR A 149 10.72 14.10 -9.36
C TYR A 149 11.83 13.74 -8.37
N ALA A 150 13.04 13.43 -8.86
CA ALA A 150 14.16 13.08 -8.00
C ALA A 150 14.53 14.21 -7.02
N GLN A 151 14.52 15.47 -7.49
CA GLN A 151 14.74 16.65 -6.65
C GLN A 151 13.60 16.87 -5.66
N PHE A 152 12.35 16.77 -6.13
CA PHE A 152 11.16 16.95 -5.33
C PHE A 152 11.12 15.97 -4.15
N MET A 153 11.49 14.71 -4.36
CA MET A 153 11.41 13.67 -3.34
C MET A 153 12.46 13.78 -2.24
N GLN A 154 13.61 14.43 -2.47
CA GLN A 154 14.71 14.52 -1.51
C GLN A 154 14.28 14.89 -0.07
N PRO A 155 13.53 15.99 0.17
CA PRO A 155 13.09 16.36 1.53
C PRO A 155 12.08 15.37 2.14
N TYR A 156 11.42 14.54 1.34
CA TYR A 156 10.40 13.59 1.78
C TYR A 156 10.95 12.19 2.06
N LEU A 157 12.19 11.87 1.64
CA LEU A 157 12.80 10.55 1.88
C LEU A 157 12.91 10.17 3.37
N LYS A 158 12.84 11.14 4.29
CA LYS A 158 12.75 10.87 5.74
C LYS A 158 11.40 10.32 6.20
N TYR A 159 10.34 10.54 5.41
CA TYR A 159 8.98 10.04 5.65
C TYR A 159 8.63 8.85 4.77
N VAL A 160 9.27 8.72 3.62
CA VAL A 160 8.87 7.78 2.57
C VAL A 160 9.87 6.65 2.42
N SER A 161 9.39 5.42 2.47
CA SER A 161 10.05 4.24 1.91
C SER A 161 9.25 3.71 0.72
N PHE A 162 9.86 2.81 -0.06
CA PHE A 162 9.24 2.27 -1.27
C PHE A 162 9.17 0.75 -1.20
N LYS A 163 8.06 0.19 -1.68
CA LYS A 163 7.85 -1.25 -1.84
C LYS A 163 7.37 -1.52 -3.25
N LYS A 164 8.19 -2.22 -4.04
CA LYS A 164 7.75 -2.68 -5.35
C LYS A 164 6.71 -3.79 -5.16
N VAL A 165 5.56 -3.64 -5.79
CA VAL A 165 4.52 -4.66 -5.89
C VAL A 165 4.45 -5.18 -7.33
N ALA A 166 3.90 -6.38 -7.52
CA ALA A 166 3.65 -6.87 -8.87
C ALA A 166 2.33 -6.29 -9.38
N GLY A 167 2.35 -5.72 -10.59
CA GLY A 167 1.13 -5.24 -11.24
C GLY A 167 0.18 -6.40 -11.59
N HIS A 168 -1.13 -6.16 -11.43
CA HIS A 168 -2.20 -7.09 -11.80
C HIS A 168 -2.16 -8.48 -11.12
N THR A 169 -1.68 -8.56 -9.88
CA THR A 169 -1.57 -9.85 -9.15
C THR A 169 -2.58 -10.03 -8.01
N GLY A 170 -3.74 -9.34 -8.00
CA GLY A 170 -4.72 -9.49 -6.92
C GLY A 170 -4.40 -8.67 -5.67
N ILE A 171 -3.45 -7.73 -5.73
CA ILE A 171 -3.13 -6.87 -4.58
C ILE A 171 -4.18 -5.76 -4.52
N GLU A 172 -5.12 -5.89 -3.59
CA GLU A 172 -6.28 -5.02 -3.43
C GLU A 172 -5.94 -3.52 -3.53
N GLY A 173 -4.90 -3.07 -2.83
CA GLY A 173 -4.49 -1.67 -2.86
C GLY A 173 -3.98 -1.20 -4.23
N ASN A 174 -3.24 -2.04 -4.96
CA ASN A 174 -2.74 -1.72 -6.29
C ASN A 174 -3.88 -1.71 -7.31
N GLU A 175 -4.77 -2.69 -7.25
CA GLU A 175 -5.94 -2.76 -8.15
C GLU A 175 -6.89 -1.57 -7.91
N LEU A 176 -7.02 -1.13 -6.66
CA LEU A 176 -7.77 0.07 -6.35
C LEU A 176 -7.11 1.33 -6.92
N ALA A 177 -5.79 1.47 -6.80
CA ALA A 177 -5.05 2.60 -7.37
C ALA A 177 -5.15 2.65 -8.91
N ASP A 178 -4.99 1.50 -9.58
CA ASP A 178 -5.18 1.35 -11.04
C ASP A 178 -6.60 1.77 -11.46
N LYS A 179 -7.62 1.25 -10.76
CA LYS A 179 -9.03 1.61 -11.01
C LYS A 179 -9.26 3.11 -10.83
N LEU A 180 -8.71 3.71 -9.77
CA LEU A 180 -8.86 5.14 -9.49
C LEU A 180 -8.24 6.00 -10.59
N ALA A 181 -7.09 5.60 -11.14
CA ALA A 181 -6.47 6.28 -12.27
C ALA A 181 -7.33 6.16 -13.52
N LYS A 182 -7.75 4.93 -13.88
CA LYS A 182 -8.61 4.67 -15.05
C LYS A 182 -9.94 5.45 -15.01
N GLN A 183 -10.56 5.55 -13.84
CA GLN A 183 -11.79 6.31 -13.62
C GLN A 183 -11.68 7.78 -14.06
N VAL A 184 -10.54 8.43 -13.83
CA VAL A 184 -10.31 9.83 -14.23
C VAL A 184 -10.35 9.98 -15.75
N LEU A 185 -9.90 8.96 -16.48
CA LEU A 185 -9.83 8.95 -17.94
C LEU A 185 -11.10 8.37 -18.59
N GLY A 186 -12.07 7.91 -17.80
CA GLY A 186 -13.31 7.30 -18.29
C GLY A 186 -13.12 5.87 -18.81
N LEU A 187 -12.13 5.15 -18.26
CA LEU A 187 -11.79 3.76 -18.57
C LEU A 187 -12.33 2.78 -17.53
#